data_AF-A0A7W1Q7K5-F1
#
_entry.id   AF-A0A7W1Q7K5-F1
#
_cell.length_a   1.000
_cell.length_b   1.000
_cell.length_c   1.000
_cell.angle_alpha   90.00
_cell.angle_beta   90.00
_cell.angle_gamma   90.00
#
_symmetry.space_group_name_H-M   'P 1'
#
loop_
_entity.id
_entity.type
_entity.pdbx_description
1 polymer ?
#
loop_
_entity_poly.entity_id
_entity_poly.type
_entity_poly.pdbx_seq_one_letter_code
_entity_poly.pdbx_strand_id
1 'polypeptide(L)'
;FRIDELEVLVAEASAAGKWVMAHAGGSLGVKQAIVSGIRSIEHGIFLDDEAIDMMLRHGTYLVPTLLAPTGVLAAAEAGAAIPEASLLKAKEIMEVHRESFGKAVEAGVKIAMGTDTGVTPHGENLRELALMAQGGMSPLDVLVATTATAAELMGLQEELGTLEPGKRADLVVVDGDPFDLPRMPDRIWAVFKDGERVSG
;
A
#
# COMPACT_ATOMS: atom_id res chain seq x y z
N PHE A 1 -8.05 16.14 -11.78
CA PHE A 1 -8.76 15.81 -13.04
C PHE A 1 -10.24 15.93 -12.79
N ARG A 2 -11.00 16.35 -13.80
CA ARG A 2 -12.47 16.28 -13.78
C ARG A 2 -12.92 14.83 -13.95
N ILE A 3 -14.16 14.52 -13.58
CA ILE A 3 -14.69 13.14 -13.66
C ILE A 3 -14.66 12.62 -15.11
N ASP A 4 -14.99 13.44 -16.10
CA ASP A 4 -14.98 13.04 -17.51
C ASP A 4 -13.56 12.67 -18.01
N GLU A 5 -12.53 13.33 -17.48
CA GLU A 5 -11.14 12.97 -17.77
C GLU A 5 -10.74 11.65 -17.10
N LEU A 6 -11.18 11.42 -15.87
CA LEU A 6 -10.91 10.17 -15.14
C LEU A 6 -11.63 8.98 -15.79
N GLU A 7 -12.87 9.16 -16.23
CA GLU A 7 -13.64 8.14 -16.95
C GLU A 7 -12.96 7.74 -18.25
N VAL A 8 -12.43 8.70 -19.02
CA VAL A 8 -11.64 8.40 -20.23
C VAL A 8 -10.39 7.60 -19.89
N LEU A 9 -9.64 7.99 -18.84
CA LEU A 9 -8.46 7.23 -18.41
C LEU A 9 -8.80 5.77 -18.06
N VAL A 10 -9.88 5.57 -17.31
CA VAL A 10 -10.34 4.23 -16.92
C VAL A 10 -10.84 3.44 -18.13
N ALA A 11 -11.58 4.05 -19.04
CA ALA A 11 -12.06 3.39 -20.26
C ALA A 11 -10.91 2.93 -21.16
N GLU A 12 -9.92 3.78 -21.43
CA GLU A 12 -8.77 3.44 -22.26
C GLU A 12 -7.90 2.36 -21.62
N ALA A 13 -7.63 2.45 -20.31
CA ALA A 13 -6.90 1.43 -19.58
C ALA A 13 -7.63 0.08 -19.62
N SER A 14 -8.94 0.09 -19.40
CA SER A 14 -9.78 -1.12 -19.42
C SER A 14 -9.78 -1.77 -20.81
N ALA A 15 -9.87 -0.97 -21.88
CA ALA A 15 -9.80 -1.46 -23.27
C ALA A 15 -8.45 -2.13 -23.57
N ALA A 16 -7.38 -1.70 -22.90
CA ALA A 16 -6.05 -2.30 -22.98
C ALA A 16 -5.80 -3.46 -21.99
N GLY A 17 -6.83 -3.89 -21.24
CA GLY A 17 -6.68 -4.92 -20.20
C GLY A 17 -5.78 -4.49 -19.03
N LYS A 18 -5.77 -3.18 -18.73
CA LYS A 18 -5.01 -2.57 -17.63
C LYS A 18 -5.96 -2.00 -16.59
N TRP A 19 -5.42 -1.79 -15.40
CA TRP A 19 -6.11 -1.09 -14.31
C TRP A 19 -5.47 0.26 -14.07
N VAL A 20 -6.20 1.13 -13.39
CA VAL A 20 -5.74 2.49 -13.06
C VAL A 20 -5.66 2.62 -11.55
N MET A 21 -4.52 3.13 -11.08
CA MET A 21 -4.30 3.60 -9.72
C MET A 21 -4.32 5.13 -9.70
N ALA A 22 -4.70 5.74 -8.58
CA ALA A 22 -4.67 7.19 -8.42
C ALA A 22 -3.91 7.63 -7.18
N HIS A 23 -2.91 8.50 -7.38
CA HIS A 23 -2.39 9.36 -6.32
C HIS A 23 -3.49 10.33 -5.88
N ALA A 24 -4.06 10.15 -4.69
CA ALA A 24 -5.09 11.03 -4.17
C ALA A 24 -5.01 11.15 -2.63
N GLY A 25 -4.53 12.30 -2.17
CA GLY A 25 -4.51 12.62 -0.73
C GLY A 25 -5.83 13.17 -0.20
N GLY A 26 -6.47 14.08 -0.94
CA GLY A 26 -7.67 14.80 -0.49
C GLY A 26 -8.99 14.08 -0.81
N SER A 27 -9.93 14.09 0.14
CA SER A 27 -11.23 13.39 0.04
C SER A 27 -11.99 13.64 -1.27
N LEU A 28 -12.09 14.88 -1.76
CA LEU A 28 -12.80 15.14 -3.03
C LEU A 28 -12.20 14.38 -4.21
N GLY A 29 -10.87 14.37 -4.32
CA GLY A 29 -10.16 13.67 -5.39
C GLY A 29 -10.30 12.16 -5.25
N VAL A 30 -10.27 11.63 -4.02
CA VAL A 30 -10.52 10.22 -3.73
C VAL A 30 -11.93 9.81 -4.19
N LYS A 31 -12.96 10.56 -3.79
CA LYS A 31 -14.35 10.26 -4.16
C LYS A 31 -14.56 10.31 -5.67
N GLN A 32 -13.97 11.29 -6.35
CA GLN A 32 -13.99 11.38 -7.82
C GLN A 32 -13.29 10.19 -8.48
N ALA A 33 -12.13 9.78 -7.97
CA ALA A 33 -11.43 8.59 -8.45
C ALA A 33 -12.28 7.32 -8.30
N ILE A 34 -12.91 7.13 -7.13
CA ILE A 34 -13.74 5.95 -6.86
C ILE A 34 -14.93 5.86 -7.83
N VAL A 35 -15.70 6.95 -8.01
CA VAL A 35 -16.87 6.92 -8.92
C VAL A 35 -16.50 6.71 -10.38
N SER A 36 -15.30 7.15 -10.79
CA SER A 36 -14.80 6.94 -12.15
C SER A 36 -14.25 5.54 -12.39
N GLY A 37 -14.21 4.66 -11.39
CA GLY A 37 -13.77 3.27 -11.53
C GLY A 37 -12.26 3.05 -11.35
N ILE A 38 -11.57 3.97 -10.67
CA ILE A 38 -10.18 3.75 -10.26
C ILE A 38 -10.11 2.54 -9.31
N ARG A 39 -9.11 1.68 -9.52
CA ARG A 39 -8.96 0.40 -8.81
C ARG A 39 -8.33 0.56 -7.43
N SER A 40 -7.29 1.40 -7.32
CA SER A 40 -6.62 1.68 -6.04
C SER A 40 -6.38 3.17 -5.83
N ILE A 41 -6.49 3.57 -4.57
CA ILE A 41 -6.13 4.89 -4.08
C ILE A 41 -4.80 4.78 -3.35
N GLU A 42 -3.82 5.53 -3.83
CA GLU A 42 -2.52 5.63 -3.20
C GLU A 42 -2.56 6.72 -2.12
N HIS A 43 -1.88 6.45 -1.00
CA HIS A 43 -1.83 7.23 0.23
C HIS A 43 -3.13 7.24 1.03
N GLY A 44 -4.21 7.85 0.52
CA GLY A 44 -5.46 8.04 1.28
C GLY A 44 -5.26 8.87 2.55
N ILE A 45 -4.60 10.02 2.44
CA ILE A 45 -4.18 10.85 3.60
C ILE A 45 -5.37 11.43 4.36
N PHE A 46 -6.41 11.88 3.65
CA PHE A 46 -7.55 12.60 4.22
C PHE A 46 -8.88 11.91 3.88
N LEU A 47 -9.01 10.61 4.18
CA LEU A 47 -10.27 9.90 3.96
C LEU A 47 -11.33 10.38 4.97
N ASP A 48 -12.50 10.74 4.47
CA ASP A 48 -13.70 10.95 5.27
C ASP A 48 -14.59 9.69 5.22
N ASP A 49 -15.60 9.65 6.09
CA ASP A 49 -16.50 8.49 6.22
C ASP A 49 -17.25 8.19 4.90
N GLU A 50 -17.55 9.23 4.10
CA GLU A 50 -18.17 9.07 2.79
C GLU A 50 -17.22 8.39 1.80
N ALA A 51 -15.96 8.81 1.75
CA ALA A 51 -14.95 8.17 0.91
C ALA A 51 -14.73 6.71 1.30
N ILE A 52 -14.68 6.40 2.61
CA ILE A 52 -14.54 5.03 3.12
C ILE A 52 -15.74 4.17 2.70
N ASP A 53 -16.97 4.65 2.89
CA ASP A 53 -18.19 3.96 2.45
C ASP A 53 -18.18 3.72 0.93
N MET A 54 -17.71 4.69 0.15
CA MET A 54 -17.55 4.53 -1.29
C MET A 54 -16.50 3.47 -1.64
N MET A 55 -15.35 3.42 -0.96
CA MET A 55 -14.34 2.38 -1.18
C MET A 55 -14.92 0.99 -0.91
N LEU A 56 -15.70 0.82 0.16
CA LEU A 56 -16.38 -0.43 0.48
C LEU A 56 -17.38 -0.83 -0.61
N ARG A 57 -18.26 0.10 -1.02
CA ARG A 57 -19.29 -0.17 -2.04
C ARG A 57 -18.71 -0.49 -3.41
N HIS A 58 -17.61 0.15 -3.78
CA HIS A 58 -16.99 -0.03 -5.09
C HIS A 58 -15.88 -1.09 -5.10
N GLY A 59 -15.49 -1.62 -3.93
CA GLY A 59 -14.36 -2.55 -3.81
C GLY A 59 -13.02 -1.92 -4.17
N THR A 60 -12.87 -0.60 -4.00
CA THR A 60 -11.64 0.13 -4.28
C THR A 60 -10.60 -0.16 -3.19
N TYR A 61 -9.37 -0.41 -3.60
CA TYR A 61 -8.27 -0.73 -2.70
C TYR A 61 -7.64 0.54 -2.13
N LEU A 62 -7.15 0.46 -0.90
CA LEU A 62 -6.22 1.42 -0.31
C LEU A 62 -4.80 0.87 -0.38
N VAL A 63 -3.86 1.67 -0.89
CA VAL A 63 -2.41 1.42 -0.80
C VAL A 63 -1.80 2.55 0.05
N PRO A 64 -1.48 2.31 1.33
CA PRO A 64 -1.40 3.37 2.32
C PRO A 64 -0.06 4.13 2.32
N THR A 65 1.07 3.50 2.02
CA THR A 65 2.40 4.16 1.92
C THR A 65 2.81 4.96 3.16
N LEU A 66 2.52 4.44 4.35
CA LEU A 66 2.76 5.10 5.65
C LEU A 66 4.26 5.41 5.88
N LEU A 67 5.13 4.62 5.27
CA LEU A 67 6.58 4.79 5.32
C LEU A 67 7.05 6.06 4.61
N ALA A 68 6.34 6.53 3.58
CA ALA A 68 6.75 7.66 2.76
C ALA A 68 6.92 8.98 3.54
N PRO A 69 5.91 9.49 4.29
CA PRO A 69 6.08 10.71 5.09
C PRO A 69 7.13 10.52 6.20
N THR A 70 7.21 9.32 6.80
CA THR A 70 8.23 8.98 7.80
C THR A 70 9.65 9.08 7.21
N GLY A 71 9.82 8.60 5.97
CA GLY A 71 11.06 8.64 5.22
C GLY A 71 11.57 10.05 4.94
N VAL A 72 10.66 10.96 4.54
CA VAL A 72 11.00 12.38 4.30
C VAL A 72 11.59 13.04 5.55
N LEU A 73 10.97 12.80 6.71
CA LEU A 73 11.42 13.36 7.99
C LEU A 73 12.78 12.76 8.40
N ALA A 74 12.93 11.44 8.32
CA ALA A 74 14.18 10.76 8.65
C ALA A 74 15.35 11.21 7.74
N ALA A 75 15.09 11.41 6.44
CA ALA A 75 16.11 11.87 5.50
C ALA A 75 16.60 13.30 5.84
N ALA A 76 15.69 14.21 6.19
CA ALA A 76 16.07 15.54 6.64
C ALA A 76 16.85 15.53 7.96
N GLU A 77 16.46 14.69 8.92
CA GLU A 77 17.22 14.50 10.17
C GLU A 77 18.63 13.96 9.90
N ALA A 78 18.79 13.10 8.89
CA ALA A 78 20.07 12.59 8.42
C ALA A 78 20.88 13.60 7.56
N GLY A 79 20.38 14.83 7.37
CA GLY A 79 21.08 15.92 6.68
C GLY A 79 20.82 16.02 5.18
N ALA A 80 19.82 15.30 4.64
CA ALA A 80 19.42 15.46 3.25
C ALA A 80 18.81 16.86 3.00
N ALA A 81 19.14 17.45 1.85
CA ALA A 81 18.58 18.72 1.41
C ALA A 81 17.14 18.53 0.89
N ILE A 82 16.17 18.49 1.82
CA ILE A 82 14.75 18.40 1.50
C ILE A 82 14.16 19.81 1.38
N PRO A 83 13.37 20.12 0.34
CA PRO A 83 12.65 21.39 0.25
C PRO A 83 11.78 21.63 1.49
N GLU A 84 11.81 22.85 2.03
CA GLU A 84 11.05 23.22 3.24
C GLU A 84 9.55 22.90 3.12
N ALA A 85 8.96 23.17 1.95
CA ALA A 85 7.56 22.86 1.66
C ALA A 85 7.25 21.35 1.81
N SER A 86 8.17 20.47 1.41
CA SER A 86 8.00 19.02 1.57
C SER A 86 8.12 18.59 3.03
N LEU A 87 8.99 19.22 3.81
CA LEU A 87 9.12 18.95 5.25
C LEU A 87 7.89 19.40 6.04
N LEU A 88 7.40 20.61 5.76
CA LEU A 88 6.17 21.11 6.39
C LEU A 88 5.01 20.19 6.07
N LYS A 89 4.81 19.86 4.79
CA LYS A 89 3.77 18.93 4.37
C LYS A 89 3.90 17.57 5.08
N ALA A 90 5.08 16.96 5.11
CA ALA A 90 5.28 15.67 5.77
C ALA A 90 4.90 15.71 7.26
N LYS A 91 5.27 16.78 7.98
CA LYS A 91 4.88 16.97 9.39
C LYS A 91 3.38 17.16 9.57
N GLU A 92 2.74 17.93 8.69
CA GLU A 92 1.31 18.21 8.74
C GLU A 92 0.45 16.97 8.47
N ILE A 93 0.83 16.13 7.51
CA ILE A 93 0.00 15.01 7.09
C ILE A 93 0.18 13.75 7.94
N MET A 94 1.29 13.61 8.66
CA MET A 94 1.69 12.32 9.24
C MET A 94 0.65 11.75 10.21
N GLU A 95 0.11 12.58 11.11
CA GLU A 95 -0.88 12.11 12.09
C GLU A 95 -2.23 11.85 11.42
N VAL A 96 -2.70 12.78 10.60
CA VAL A 96 -3.98 12.64 9.89
C VAL A 96 -3.98 11.43 8.96
N HIS A 97 -2.83 11.12 8.34
CA HIS A 97 -2.67 9.94 7.49
C HIS A 97 -2.81 8.64 8.28
N ARG A 98 -2.21 8.56 9.48
CA ARG A 98 -2.38 7.40 10.38
C ARG A 98 -3.81 7.24 10.85
N GLU A 99 -4.46 8.32 11.26
CA GLU A 99 -5.88 8.31 11.66
C GLU A 99 -6.78 7.86 10.50
N SER A 100 -6.56 8.42 9.30
CA SER A 100 -7.27 8.07 8.07
C SER A 100 -7.14 6.58 7.74
N PHE A 101 -5.90 6.06 7.81
CA PHE A 101 -5.63 4.63 7.63
C PHE A 101 -6.35 3.78 8.69
N GLY A 102 -6.28 4.15 9.97
CA GLY A 102 -6.96 3.42 11.04
C GLY A 102 -8.47 3.33 10.85
N LYS A 103 -9.11 4.40 10.39
CA LYS A 103 -10.54 4.39 10.05
C LYS A 103 -10.86 3.43 8.90
N ALA A 104 -10.02 3.42 7.85
CA ALA A 104 -10.20 2.50 6.73
C ALA A 104 -10.03 1.04 7.15
N VAL A 105 -9.08 0.75 8.04
CA VAL A 105 -8.90 -0.58 8.66
C VAL A 105 -10.13 -0.98 9.46
N GLU A 106 -10.60 -0.12 10.37
CA GLU A 106 -11.78 -0.40 11.22
C GLU A 106 -13.04 -0.66 10.39
N ALA A 107 -13.20 0.07 9.28
CA ALA A 107 -14.33 -0.09 8.37
C ALA A 107 -14.23 -1.33 7.46
N GLY A 108 -13.06 -2.00 7.38
CA GLY A 108 -12.85 -3.18 6.55
C GLY A 108 -12.58 -2.89 5.08
N VAL A 109 -12.00 -1.73 4.76
CA VAL A 109 -11.54 -1.42 3.39
C VAL A 109 -10.49 -2.43 2.94
N LYS A 110 -10.52 -2.85 1.67
CA LYS A 110 -9.47 -3.70 1.09
C LYS A 110 -8.14 -2.95 1.07
N ILE A 111 -7.13 -3.45 1.78
CA ILE A 111 -5.81 -2.84 1.87
C ILE A 111 -4.78 -3.73 1.20
N ALA A 112 -3.98 -3.17 0.31
CA ALA A 112 -2.78 -3.80 -0.23
C ALA A 112 -1.54 -3.05 0.27
N MET A 113 -0.49 -3.78 0.63
CA MET A 113 0.76 -3.17 1.08
C MET A 113 1.44 -2.41 -0.06
N GLY A 114 1.87 -1.19 0.23
CA GLY A 114 2.70 -0.38 -0.66
C GLY A 114 3.40 0.71 0.12
N THR A 115 4.55 1.18 -0.37
CA THR A 115 5.54 1.91 0.44
C THR A 115 5.94 3.27 -0.12
N ASP A 116 5.69 3.53 -1.41
CA ASP A 116 6.26 4.66 -2.14
C ASP A 116 7.81 4.72 -2.06
N THR A 117 8.45 3.55 -2.00
CA THR A 117 9.91 3.44 -2.00
C THR A 117 10.51 4.05 -3.26
N GLY A 118 11.59 4.81 -3.06
CA GLY A 118 12.01 5.91 -3.94
C GLY A 118 12.02 7.22 -3.14
N VAL A 119 11.04 7.39 -2.22
CA VAL A 119 11.10 8.37 -1.14
C VAL A 119 12.01 7.87 -0.01
N THR A 120 11.88 6.59 0.35
CA THR A 120 12.82 5.87 1.22
C THR A 120 13.81 5.02 0.42
N PRO A 121 14.98 4.68 0.99
CA PRO A 121 15.91 3.74 0.36
C PRO A 121 15.26 2.39 0.04
N HIS A 122 15.63 1.81 -1.11
CA HIS A 122 15.26 0.43 -1.45
C HIS A 122 15.87 -0.55 -0.44
N GLY A 123 15.11 -1.59 -0.09
CA GLY A 123 15.50 -2.60 0.92
C GLY A 123 14.90 -2.35 2.30
N GLU A 124 14.32 -1.17 2.53
CA GLU A 124 13.64 -0.84 3.79
C GLU A 124 12.12 -1.07 3.76
N ASN A 125 11.61 -1.67 2.68
CA ASN A 125 10.18 -1.81 2.40
C ASN A 125 9.38 -2.49 3.52
N LEU A 126 9.98 -3.48 4.18
CA LEU A 126 9.35 -4.25 5.25
C LEU A 126 9.04 -3.42 6.51
N ARG A 127 9.57 -2.20 6.63
CA ARG A 127 9.20 -1.27 7.71
C ARG A 127 7.73 -0.86 7.66
N GLU A 128 7.11 -0.87 6.48
CA GLU A 128 5.68 -0.59 6.30
C GLU A 128 4.80 -1.57 7.09
N LEU A 129 5.22 -2.83 7.22
CA LEU A 129 4.44 -3.86 7.91
C LEU A 129 4.18 -3.47 9.37
N ALA A 130 5.21 -2.95 10.05
CA ALA A 130 5.09 -2.46 11.42
C ALA A 130 4.19 -1.23 11.51
N LEU A 131 4.22 -0.35 10.50
CA LEU A 131 3.36 0.85 10.46
C LEU A 131 1.90 0.48 10.23
N MET A 132 1.62 -0.47 9.34
CA MET A 132 0.26 -1.00 9.12
C MET A 132 -0.30 -1.64 10.40
N ALA A 133 0.52 -2.40 11.13
CA ALA A 133 0.11 -2.98 12.41
C ALA A 133 -0.15 -1.91 13.48
N GLN A 134 0.71 -0.88 13.57
CA GLN A 134 0.49 0.28 14.46
C GLN A 134 -0.80 1.04 14.12
N GLY A 135 -1.18 1.05 12.84
CA GLY A 135 -2.43 1.64 12.37
C GLY A 135 -3.68 0.77 12.55
N GLY A 136 -3.57 -0.36 13.27
CA GLY A 136 -4.72 -1.16 13.72
C GLY A 136 -4.94 -2.48 12.99
N MET A 137 -4.13 -2.82 11.98
CA MET A 137 -4.22 -4.14 11.35
C MET A 137 -3.63 -5.23 12.24
N SER A 138 -4.25 -6.41 12.27
CA SER A 138 -3.63 -7.57 12.93
C SER A 138 -2.37 -8.01 12.14
N PRO A 139 -1.36 -8.63 12.78
CA PRO A 139 -0.19 -9.12 12.06
C PRO A 139 -0.52 -10.07 10.91
N LEU A 140 -1.55 -10.90 11.06
CA LEU A 140 -2.02 -11.78 9.99
C LEU A 140 -2.59 -10.98 8.82
N ASP A 141 -3.44 -9.99 9.08
CA ASP A 141 -4.04 -9.16 8.04
C ASP A 141 -2.99 -8.34 7.29
N VAL A 142 -1.93 -7.90 7.97
CA VAL A 142 -0.79 -7.24 7.31
C VAL A 142 -0.10 -8.18 6.32
N LEU A 143 0.14 -9.44 6.70
CA LEU A 143 0.73 -10.42 5.79
C LEU A 143 -0.21 -10.75 4.62
N VAL A 144 -1.51 -10.87 4.87
CA VAL A 144 -2.53 -11.08 3.81
C VAL A 144 -2.56 -9.88 2.85
N ALA A 145 -2.54 -8.65 3.37
CA ALA A 145 -2.47 -7.42 2.58
C ALA A 145 -1.20 -7.34 1.72
N THR A 146 -0.10 -7.92 2.21
CA THR A 146 1.21 -7.96 1.53
C THR A 146 1.31 -9.09 0.50
N THR A 147 0.45 -10.10 0.60
CA THR A 147 0.50 -11.32 -0.22
C THR A 147 -0.78 -11.48 -1.06
N ALA A 148 -1.81 -12.14 -0.53
CA ALA A 148 -3.03 -12.46 -1.24
C ALA A 148 -3.77 -11.22 -1.76
N THR A 149 -3.94 -10.17 -0.95
CA THR A 149 -4.68 -8.97 -1.35
C THR A 149 -3.88 -8.15 -2.37
N ALA A 150 -2.54 -8.07 -2.23
CA ALA A 150 -1.69 -7.44 -3.24
C ALA A 150 -1.74 -8.19 -4.57
N ALA A 151 -1.76 -9.53 -4.55
CA ALA A 151 -1.95 -10.35 -5.74
C ALA A 151 -3.31 -10.11 -6.39
N GLU A 152 -4.39 -10.04 -5.60
CA GLU A 152 -5.74 -9.71 -6.07
C GLU A 152 -5.79 -8.31 -6.69
N LEU A 153 -5.16 -7.30 -6.06
CA LEU A 153 -5.07 -5.95 -6.62
C LEU A 153 -4.35 -5.95 -7.98
N MET A 154 -3.26 -6.70 -8.12
CA MET A 154 -2.54 -6.84 -9.38
C MET A 154 -3.19 -7.81 -10.38
N GLY A 155 -4.31 -8.45 -10.04
CA GLY A 155 -4.97 -9.46 -10.88
C GLY A 155 -4.11 -10.70 -11.15
N LEU A 156 -3.22 -11.04 -10.21
CA LEU A 156 -2.29 -12.17 -10.27
C LEU A 156 -2.63 -13.25 -9.25
N GLN A 157 -3.79 -13.19 -8.60
CA GLN A 157 -4.16 -14.11 -7.51
C GLN A 157 -4.23 -15.59 -7.94
N GLU A 158 -4.44 -15.88 -9.22
CA GLU A 158 -4.38 -17.25 -9.76
C GLU A 158 -2.94 -17.74 -9.95
N GLU A 159 -1.96 -16.84 -10.01
CA GLU A 159 -0.55 -17.15 -10.26
C GLU A 159 0.29 -17.10 -8.98
N LEU A 160 0.00 -16.17 -8.06
CA LEU A 160 0.83 -15.89 -6.88
C LEU A 160 0.00 -15.36 -5.70
N GLY A 161 0.67 -15.19 -4.55
CA GLY A 161 0.11 -14.52 -3.37
C GLY A 161 -0.34 -15.48 -2.27
N THR A 162 -0.48 -16.77 -2.56
CA THR A 162 -0.73 -17.81 -1.56
C THR A 162 0.09 -19.08 -1.89
N LEU A 163 0.30 -19.92 -0.87
CA LEU A 163 0.99 -21.20 -1.01
C LEU A 163 0.00 -22.31 -1.36
N GLU A 164 -0.26 -22.48 -2.65
CA GLU A 164 -1.23 -23.44 -3.17
C GLU A 164 -0.65 -24.23 -4.36
N PRO A 165 -1.01 -25.52 -4.54
CA PRO A 165 -0.61 -26.28 -5.70
C PRO A 165 -0.99 -25.59 -7.02
N GLY A 166 -0.03 -25.45 -7.92
CA GLY A 166 -0.22 -24.84 -9.24
C GLY A 166 0.18 -23.36 -9.33
N LYS A 167 0.34 -22.66 -8.20
CA LYS A 167 0.87 -21.28 -8.16
C LYS A 167 2.39 -21.26 -8.28
N ARG A 168 2.95 -20.09 -8.64
CA ARG A 168 4.40 -19.89 -8.74
C ARG A 168 5.07 -20.11 -7.39
N ALA A 169 6.27 -20.69 -7.42
CA ALA A 169 7.08 -20.92 -6.23
C ALA A 169 7.86 -19.66 -5.81
N ASP A 170 7.12 -18.58 -5.54
CA ASP A 170 7.63 -17.32 -4.99
C ASP A 170 7.46 -17.36 -3.46
N LEU A 171 8.57 -17.58 -2.74
CA LEU A 171 8.56 -17.84 -1.31
C LEU A 171 9.53 -16.92 -0.58
N VAL A 172 9.12 -16.44 0.59
CA VAL A 172 10.01 -15.81 1.56
C VAL A 172 10.03 -16.70 2.80
N VAL A 173 11.21 -17.17 3.18
CA VAL A 173 11.39 -18.00 4.37
C VAL A 173 11.93 -17.13 5.49
N VAL A 174 11.24 -17.18 6.63
CA VAL A 174 11.52 -16.37 7.81
C VAL A 174 12.08 -17.27 8.90
N ASP A 175 13.22 -16.91 9.50
CA ASP A 175 13.77 -17.57 10.67
C ASP A 175 13.12 -17.01 11.95
N GLY A 176 12.18 -17.78 12.51
CA GLY A 176 11.44 -17.42 13.71
C GLY A 176 9.97 -17.08 13.43
N ASP A 177 9.40 -16.22 14.28
CA ASP A 177 7.98 -15.85 14.21
C ASP A 177 7.71 -14.84 13.07
N PRO A 178 6.89 -15.21 12.06
CA PRO A 178 6.53 -14.30 10.96
C PRO A 178 5.51 -13.22 11.37
N PHE A 179 4.91 -13.30 12.55
CA PHE A 179 4.00 -12.26 13.06
C PHE A 179 4.72 -11.15 13.83
N ASP A 180 6.02 -11.31 14.06
CA ASP A 180 6.89 -10.28 14.64
C ASP A 180 7.35 -9.28 13.56
N LEU A 181 6.39 -8.54 13.03
CA LEU A 181 6.57 -7.64 11.88
C LEU A 181 7.72 -6.63 12.04
N PRO A 182 7.95 -6.01 13.22
CA PRO A 182 9.08 -5.11 13.41
C PRO A 182 10.45 -5.77 13.21
N ARG A 183 10.57 -7.08 13.51
CA ARG A 183 11.81 -7.85 13.34
C ARG A 183 11.86 -8.66 12.04
N MET A 184 10.80 -8.63 11.23
CA MET A 184 10.74 -9.32 9.95
C MET A 184 11.94 -9.01 9.02
N PRO A 185 12.41 -7.75 8.88
CA PRO A 185 13.53 -7.44 7.98
C PRO A 185 14.81 -8.22 8.33
N ASP A 186 15.07 -8.43 9.62
CA ASP A 186 16.28 -9.10 10.12
C ASP A 186 16.17 -10.63 10.09
N ARG A 187 14.98 -11.17 9.77
CA ARG A 187 14.65 -12.60 9.85
C ARG A 187 14.48 -13.27 8.49
N ILE A 188 14.64 -12.54 7.40
CA ILE A 188 14.57 -13.15 6.07
C ILE A 188 15.76 -14.10 5.88
N TRP A 189 15.49 -15.41 5.95
CA TRP A 189 16.50 -16.46 5.84
C TRP A 189 16.77 -16.86 4.39
N ALA A 190 15.72 -16.91 3.56
CA ALA A 190 15.86 -17.22 2.16
C ALA A 190 14.73 -16.58 1.34
N VAL A 191 15.05 -16.24 0.10
CA VAL A 191 14.06 -15.79 -0.89
C VAL A 191 14.13 -16.74 -2.08
N PHE A 192 12.99 -17.26 -2.48
CA PHE A 192 12.79 -18.05 -3.69
C PHE A 192 11.91 -17.27 -4.65
N LYS A 193 12.30 -17.25 -5.92
CA LYS A 193 11.51 -16.67 -7.01
C LYS A 193 11.48 -17.67 -8.15
N ASP A 194 10.30 -17.96 -8.67
CA ASP A 194 10.07 -18.95 -9.72
C ASP A 194 10.71 -20.33 -9.38
N GLY A 195 10.76 -20.68 -8.09
CA GLY A 195 11.35 -21.91 -7.58
C GLY A 195 12.88 -21.89 -7.39
N GLU A 196 13.55 -20.80 -7.76
CA GLU A 196 14.99 -20.63 -7.59
C GLU A 196 15.33 -19.79 -6.37
N ARG A 197 16.32 -20.21 -5.57
CA ARG A 197 16.82 -19.41 -4.45
C ARG A 197 17.62 -18.22 -4.98
N VAL A 198 17.20 -17.01 -4.65
CA VAL A 198 17.84 -15.75 -5.10
C VAL A 198 18.50 -14.98 -3.95
N SER A 199 18.26 -15.37 -2.70
CA SER A 199 18.89 -14.78 -1.51
C SER A 199 18.98 -15.78 -0.36
N GLY A 200 19.99 -15.57 0.49
CA GLY A 200 20.36 -16.39 1.65
C GLY A 200 21.33 -17.53 1.35
#